data_AF-A0A1Y1CND7-F1
#
_entry.id   AF-A0A1Y1CND7-F1
#
_cell.length_a   1.000
_cell.length_b   1.000
_cell.length_c   1.000
_cell.angle_alpha   90.00
_cell.angle_beta   90.00
_cell.angle_gamma   90.00
#
_symmetry.space_group_name_H-M   'P 1'
#
loop_
_entity.id
_entity.type
_entity.pdbx_description
1 polymer ?
#
loop_
_entity_poly.entity_id
_entity_poly.type
_entity_poly.pdbx_seq_one_letter_code
_entity_poly.pdbx_strand_id
1 'polypeptide(L)'
;MKNLYTEEFRKVMKVNFETTSMSSNRIEEIMNFARGINFERLGIAHCITFSNEAQILKDYFSRYFDVYTIDCKYGRIAQKDIIGRTGGRILCNPAGQADFLNKKNTDLNISMGLCVGHDMIFSKVSNALVTNLFDKDFTNNNNPEQAIADIQNL
;
A
#
# COMPACT_ATOMS: atom_id res chain seq x y z
N MET A 1 -6.74 18.53 -20.89
CA MET A 1 -7.06 18.12 -19.50
C MET A 1 -7.99 16.91 -19.42
N LYS A 2 -9.20 16.94 -20.00
CA LYS A 2 -10.12 15.76 -19.97
C LYS A 2 -9.57 14.50 -20.66
N ASN A 3 -8.63 14.67 -21.59
CA ASN A 3 -7.93 13.61 -22.31
C ASN A 3 -6.95 12.78 -21.44
N LEU A 4 -6.64 13.22 -20.21
CA LEU A 4 -5.79 12.47 -19.28
C LEU A 4 -6.53 11.33 -18.56
N TYR A 5 -7.86 11.34 -18.58
CA TYR A 5 -8.67 10.29 -17.98
C TYR A 5 -8.90 9.20 -19.01
N THR A 6 -8.35 8.01 -18.75
CA THR A 6 -8.70 6.77 -19.45
C THR A 6 -10.11 6.32 -19.04
N GLU A 7 -10.67 5.31 -19.71
CA GLU A 7 -11.93 4.70 -19.28
C GLU A 7 -11.82 4.13 -17.87
N GLU A 8 -10.71 3.44 -17.58
CA GLU A 8 -10.37 2.94 -16.25
C GLU A 8 -10.38 4.04 -15.19
N PHE A 9 -9.70 5.17 -15.43
CA PHE A 9 -9.66 6.27 -14.46
C PHE A 9 -11.04 6.91 -14.25
N ARG A 10 -11.88 6.98 -15.30
CA ARG A 10 -13.28 7.43 -15.13
C ARG A 10 -14.08 6.45 -14.26
N LYS A 11 -13.88 5.15 -14.43
CA LYS A 11 -14.51 4.13 -13.60
C LYS A 11 -14.08 4.27 -12.14
N VAL A 12 -12.78 4.41 -11.88
CA VAL A 12 -12.23 4.66 -10.53
C VAL A 12 -12.85 5.91 -9.91
N MET A 13 -12.85 7.05 -10.61
CA MET A 13 -13.42 8.30 -10.09
C MET A 13 -14.93 8.18 -9.81
N LYS A 14 -15.68 7.52 -10.70
CA LYS A 14 -17.11 7.29 -10.53
C LYS A 14 -17.40 6.45 -9.28
N VAL A 15 -16.75 5.30 -9.14
CA VAL A 15 -16.97 4.43 -7.99
C VAL A 15 -16.55 5.14 -6.71
N ASN A 16 -15.40 5.82 -6.69
CA ASN A 16 -14.96 6.57 -5.53
C ASN A 16 -16.02 7.59 -5.07
N PHE A 17 -16.60 8.35 -6.01
CA PHE A 17 -17.67 9.30 -5.71
C PHE A 17 -18.94 8.63 -5.14
N GLU A 18 -19.28 7.43 -5.62
CA GLU A 18 -20.48 6.72 -5.22
C GLU A 18 -20.34 5.95 -3.89
N THR A 19 -19.12 5.57 -3.50
CA THR A 19 -18.89 4.62 -2.40
C THR A 19 -18.07 5.15 -1.22
N THR A 20 -17.52 6.36 -1.31
CA THR A 20 -16.73 6.97 -0.22
C THR A 20 -17.46 8.15 0.41
N SER A 21 -17.15 8.47 1.68
CA SER A 21 -17.84 9.53 2.40
C SER A 21 -16.93 10.16 3.46
N MET A 22 -17.18 11.43 3.79
CA MET A 22 -16.45 12.13 4.85
C MET A 22 -16.69 11.57 6.27
N SER A 23 -17.67 10.66 6.42
CA SER A 23 -17.94 9.96 7.68
C SER A 23 -17.27 8.59 7.78
N SER A 24 -16.58 8.14 6.72
CA SER A 24 -15.90 6.85 6.67
C SER A 24 -14.42 6.99 7.01
N ASN A 25 -13.87 6.02 7.74
CA ASN A 25 -12.42 5.93 7.88
C ASN A 25 -11.78 5.27 6.64
N ARG A 26 -10.45 5.36 6.49
CA ARG A 26 -9.74 4.85 5.31
C ARG A 26 -9.93 3.36 5.05
N ILE A 27 -10.09 2.52 6.08
CA ILE A 27 -10.33 1.07 5.91
C ILE A 27 -11.73 0.84 5.32
N GLU A 28 -12.73 1.56 5.82
CA GLU A 28 -14.11 1.52 5.30
C GLU A 28 -14.19 2.02 3.86
N GLU A 29 -13.47 3.11 3.53
CA GLU A 29 -13.39 3.62 2.16
C GLU A 29 -12.80 2.58 1.20
N ILE A 30 -11.70 1.92 1.58
CA ILE A 30 -11.08 0.87 0.78
C ILE A 30 -12.05 -0.30 0.58
N MET A 31 -12.73 -0.75 1.65
CA MET A 31 -13.72 -1.83 1.58
C MET A 31 -14.86 -1.47 0.62
N ASN A 32 -15.48 -0.31 0.79
CA ASN A 32 -16.62 0.12 -0.02
C ASN A 32 -16.23 0.32 -1.48
N PHE A 33 -15.08 0.94 -1.72
CA PHE A 33 -14.54 1.14 -3.07
C PHE A 33 -14.25 -0.18 -3.78
N ALA A 34 -13.51 -1.09 -3.13
CA ALA A 34 -13.14 -2.39 -3.70
C ALA A 34 -14.37 -3.23 -4.05
N ARG A 35 -15.42 -3.18 -3.20
CA ARG A 35 -16.72 -3.82 -3.51
C ARG A 35 -17.43 -3.14 -4.66
N GLY A 36 -17.52 -1.81 -4.66
CA GLY A 36 -18.23 -1.04 -5.68
C GLY A 36 -17.66 -1.19 -7.09
N ILE A 37 -16.33 -1.36 -7.20
CA ILE A 37 -15.66 -1.57 -8.49
C ILE A 37 -15.64 -3.04 -8.93
N ASN A 38 -16.03 -3.95 -8.02
CA ASN A 38 -16.00 -5.41 -8.15
C ASN A 38 -14.58 -5.99 -8.28
N PHE A 39 -13.68 -5.59 -7.39
CA PHE A 39 -12.40 -6.28 -7.25
C PHE A 39 -12.58 -7.63 -6.56
N GLU A 40 -11.74 -8.59 -6.92
CA GLU A 40 -11.74 -9.94 -6.37
C GLU A 40 -10.49 -10.16 -5.53
N ARG A 41 -9.34 -9.60 -5.93
CA ARG A 41 -8.03 -9.87 -5.32
C ARG A 41 -7.39 -8.61 -4.76
N LEU A 42 -7.09 -8.63 -3.46
CA LEU A 42 -6.40 -7.55 -2.78
C LEU A 42 -5.00 -7.96 -2.35
N GLY A 43 -4.04 -7.05 -2.55
CA GLY A 43 -2.68 -7.18 -2.02
C GLY A 43 -2.46 -6.23 -0.85
N ILE A 44 -1.72 -6.66 0.17
CA ILE A 44 -1.25 -5.79 1.26
C ILE A 44 0.28 -5.89 1.32
N ALA A 45 0.95 -4.84 0.87
CA ALA A 45 2.40 -4.70 1.00
C ALA A 45 2.71 -3.88 2.25
N HIS A 46 3.45 -4.47 3.19
CA HIS A 46 3.67 -3.85 4.49
C HIS A 46 5.13 -3.87 4.93
N CYS A 47 5.47 -2.97 5.86
CA CYS A 47 6.72 -3.13 6.60
C CYS A 47 6.60 -4.28 7.61
N ILE A 48 7.70 -4.99 7.83
CA ILE A 48 7.77 -6.09 8.81
C ILE A 48 7.35 -5.67 10.23
N THR A 49 7.51 -4.39 10.59
CA THR A 49 7.10 -3.88 11.90
C THR A 49 5.58 -3.81 12.08
N PHE A 50 4.81 -3.89 10.99
CA PHE A 50 3.34 -3.84 11.01
C PHE A 50 2.71 -5.18 10.62
N SER A 51 3.40 -6.29 10.91
CA SER A 51 2.94 -7.63 10.50
C SER A 51 1.65 -8.04 11.22
N ASN A 52 1.45 -7.60 12.46
CA ASN A 52 0.23 -7.88 13.21
C ASN A 52 -0.97 -7.12 12.61
N GLU A 53 -0.81 -5.84 12.33
CA GLU A 53 -1.81 -5.00 11.68
C GLU A 53 -2.15 -5.52 10.28
N ALA A 54 -1.15 -5.97 9.53
CA ALA A 54 -1.35 -6.58 8.22
C ALA A 54 -2.20 -7.85 8.30
N GLN A 55 -1.97 -8.67 9.33
CA GLN A 55 -2.74 -9.89 9.56
C GLN A 55 -4.20 -9.58 9.94
N ILE A 56 -4.43 -8.60 10.81
CA ILE A 56 -5.79 -8.14 11.16
C ILE A 56 -6.54 -7.65 9.92
N LEU A 57 -5.90 -6.84 9.07
CA LEU A 57 -6.49 -6.37 7.83
C LEU A 57 -6.76 -7.51 6.86
N LYS A 58 -5.81 -8.46 6.74
CA LYS A 58 -6.01 -9.66 5.92
C LYS A 58 -7.26 -10.40 6.34
N ASP A 59 -7.43 -10.68 7.62
CA ASP A 59 -8.58 -11.42 8.15
C ASP A 59 -9.89 -10.63 8.01
N TYR A 60 -9.83 -9.31 8.06
CA TYR A 60 -10.97 -8.45 7.79
C TYR A 60 -11.40 -8.51 6.32
N PHE A 61 -10.47 -8.30 5.38
CA PHE A 61 -10.76 -8.28 3.94
C PHE A 61 -11.04 -9.68 3.36
N SER A 62 -10.45 -10.75 3.92
CA SER A 62 -10.60 -12.13 3.42
C SER A 62 -12.04 -12.69 3.52
N ARG A 63 -12.93 -11.97 4.20
CA ARG A 63 -14.37 -12.29 4.24
C ARG A 63 -15.08 -11.97 2.93
N TYR A 64 -14.47 -11.15 2.08
CA TYR A 64 -15.07 -10.61 0.86
C TYR A 64 -14.18 -10.73 -0.38
N PHE A 65 -12.87 -10.91 -0.20
CA PHE A 65 -11.87 -10.91 -1.28
C PHE A 65 -10.83 -12.02 -1.08
N ASP A 66 -10.11 -12.37 -2.15
CA ASP A 66 -8.87 -13.15 -2.08
C ASP A 66 -7.71 -12.22 -1.69
N VAL A 67 -7.22 -12.34 -0.44
CA VAL A 67 -6.23 -11.41 0.11
C VAL A 67 -4.83 -12.01 0.22
N TYR A 68 -3.86 -11.35 -0.38
CA TYR A 68 -2.44 -11.69 -0.32
C TYR A 68 -1.67 -10.65 0.48
N THR A 69 -0.79 -11.09 1.36
CA THR A 69 0.06 -10.19 2.17
C THR A 69 1.53 -10.46 1.89
N ILE A 70 2.35 -9.41 1.98
CA ILE A 70 3.79 -9.51 1.80
C ILE A 70 4.55 -8.47 2.61
N ASP A 71 5.53 -8.91 3.40
CA ASP A 71 6.39 -8.02 4.19
C ASP A 71 7.59 -7.49 3.38
N CYS A 72 8.16 -6.39 3.86
CA CYS A 72 9.24 -5.70 3.17
C CYS A 72 10.56 -6.47 3.07
N LYS A 73 10.76 -7.57 3.80
CA LYS A 73 11.96 -8.41 3.75
C LYS A 73 11.82 -9.58 2.77
N TYR A 74 10.78 -9.59 1.94
CA TYR A 74 10.58 -10.59 0.90
C TYR A 74 11.83 -10.80 0.02
N GLY A 75 12.16 -12.07 -0.23
CA GLY A 75 13.35 -12.48 -0.98
C GLY A 75 14.68 -12.29 -0.24
N ARG A 76 14.68 -11.67 0.95
CA ARG A 76 15.87 -11.48 1.83
C ARG A 76 17.09 -10.92 1.08
N ILE A 77 16.89 -9.90 0.25
CA ILE A 77 17.95 -9.36 -0.60
C ILE A 77 19.05 -8.72 0.26
N ALA A 78 20.30 -9.10 -0.01
CA ALA A 78 21.46 -8.57 0.71
C ALA A 78 21.81 -7.16 0.20
N GLN A 79 22.29 -6.33 1.12
CA GLN A 79 22.69 -4.95 0.82
C GLN A 79 23.72 -4.84 -0.31
N LYS A 80 24.67 -5.79 -0.37
CA LYS A 80 25.70 -5.84 -1.41
C LYS A 80 25.11 -5.95 -2.82
N ASP A 81 23.96 -6.61 -2.99
CA ASP A 81 23.41 -6.94 -4.30
C ASP A 81 22.64 -5.76 -4.91
N ILE A 82 22.21 -4.79 -4.09
CA ILE A 82 21.39 -3.66 -4.54
C ILE A 82 22.16 -2.33 -4.49
N ILE A 83 22.87 -2.08 -3.39
CA ILE A 83 23.54 -0.79 -3.17
C ILE A 83 25.06 -0.92 -3.04
N GLY A 84 25.63 -2.08 -3.36
CA GLY A 84 27.08 -2.28 -3.45
C GLY A 84 27.85 -2.15 -2.14
N ARG A 85 27.16 -2.14 -0.98
CA ARG A 85 27.82 -2.01 0.33
C ARG A 85 28.13 -3.37 0.93
N THR A 86 29.34 -3.52 1.43
CA THR A 86 29.79 -4.72 2.16
C THR A 86 29.09 -4.79 3.52
N GLY A 87 28.39 -5.90 3.79
CA GLY A 87 27.71 -6.14 5.06
C GLY A 87 26.65 -7.25 4.95
N GLY A 88 26.31 -7.88 6.08
CA GLY A 88 25.30 -8.95 6.16
C GLY A 88 23.85 -8.46 6.33
N ARG A 89 23.57 -7.18 6.11
CA ARG A 89 22.23 -6.61 6.35
C ARG A 89 21.29 -6.98 5.21
N ILE A 90 20.10 -7.42 5.59
CA ILE A 90 18.98 -7.66 4.66
C ILE A 90 18.23 -6.33 4.44
N LEU A 91 18.14 -5.90 3.20
CA LEU A 91 17.41 -4.68 2.83
C LEU A 91 15.90 -4.95 2.72
N CYS A 92 15.14 -3.86 2.69
CA CYS A 92 13.76 -3.94 2.24
C CYS A 92 13.74 -4.11 0.71
N ASN A 93 12.78 -4.85 0.20
CA ASN A 93 12.64 -5.19 -1.22
C ASN A 93 11.26 -4.77 -1.76
N PRO A 94 11.00 -3.45 -1.91
CA PRO A 94 9.70 -2.95 -2.37
C PRO A 94 9.35 -3.41 -3.79
N ALA A 95 10.35 -3.52 -4.69
CA ALA A 95 10.15 -4.06 -6.03
C ALA A 95 9.72 -5.53 -5.98
N GLY A 96 10.32 -6.33 -5.09
CA GLY A 96 9.92 -7.71 -4.87
C GLY A 96 8.53 -7.86 -4.24
N GLN A 97 8.11 -6.94 -3.37
CA GLN A 97 6.74 -6.92 -2.87
C GLN A 97 5.74 -6.71 -4.01
N ALA A 98 6.01 -5.75 -4.90
CA ALA A 98 5.18 -5.51 -6.08
C ALA A 98 5.18 -6.72 -7.02
N ASP A 99 6.35 -7.29 -7.34
CA ASP A 99 6.46 -8.48 -8.19
C ASP A 99 5.69 -9.69 -7.62
N PHE A 100 5.75 -9.92 -6.31
CA PHE A 100 4.97 -10.95 -5.65
C PHE A 100 3.47 -10.76 -5.87
N LEU A 101 2.95 -9.54 -5.67
CA LEU A 101 1.53 -9.24 -5.83
C LEU A 101 1.09 -9.23 -7.30
N ASN A 102 1.96 -8.77 -8.21
CA ASN A 102 1.75 -8.88 -9.66
C ASN A 102 1.57 -10.34 -10.08
N LYS A 103 2.39 -11.26 -9.56
CA LYS A 103 2.24 -12.71 -9.79
C LYS A 103 0.95 -13.31 -9.22
N LYS A 104 0.33 -12.63 -8.25
CA LYS A 104 -1.01 -12.98 -7.73
C LYS A 104 -2.14 -12.33 -8.52
N ASN A 105 -1.82 -11.46 -9.48
CA ASN A 105 -2.77 -10.71 -10.28
C ASN A 105 -3.80 -10.01 -9.37
N THR A 106 -3.32 -9.26 -8.38
CA THR A 106 -4.18 -8.43 -7.54
C THR A 106 -4.79 -7.30 -8.35
N ASP A 107 -6.01 -6.90 -8.00
CA ASP A 107 -6.71 -5.78 -8.65
C ASP A 107 -6.37 -4.45 -7.97
N LEU A 108 -6.18 -4.50 -6.65
CA LEU A 108 -5.79 -3.36 -5.82
C LEU A 108 -4.73 -3.80 -4.81
N ASN A 109 -3.71 -2.97 -4.68
CA ASN A 109 -2.65 -3.10 -3.70
C ASN A 109 -2.74 -2.00 -2.64
N ILE A 110 -2.74 -2.38 -1.38
CA ILE A 110 -2.71 -1.50 -0.22
C ILE A 110 -1.25 -1.40 0.24
N SER A 111 -0.67 -0.21 0.13
CA SER A 111 0.61 0.14 0.74
C SER A 111 0.38 0.52 2.20
N MET A 112 1.07 -0.16 3.12
CA MET A 112 0.88 0.01 4.56
C MET A 112 2.22 0.15 5.31
N GLY A 113 2.49 1.35 5.80
CA GLY A 113 3.65 1.65 6.64
C GLY A 113 4.98 1.39 5.94
N LEU A 114 5.05 1.62 4.63
CA LEU A 114 6.31 1.60 3.89
C LEU A 114 7.08 2.89 4.17
N CYS A 115 8.41 2.80 4.12
CA CYS A 115 9.27 3.98 4.28
C CYS A 115 9.29 4.80 2.99
N VAL A 116 9.60 6.09 3.11
CA VAL A 116 9.87 6.99 1.97
C VAL A 116 10.86 6.34 1.00
N GLY A 117 10.48 6.32 -0.28
CA GLY A 117 11.23 5.72 -1.38
C GLY A 117 10.90 4.25 -1.60
N HIS A 118 10.55 3.49 -0.56
CA HIS A 118 10.07 2.11 -0.72
C HIS A 118 8.62 2.08 -1.20
N ASP A 119 7.78 2.95 -0.65
CA ASP A 119 6.42 3.22 -1.11
C ASP A 119 6.38 3.64 -2.60
N MET A 120 7.31 4.52 -3.00
CA MET A 120 7.45 5.01 -4.37
C MET A 120 7.82 3.89 -5.34
N ILE A 121 8.83 3.09 -4.99
CA ILE A 121 9.24 1.94 -5.83
C ILE A 121 8.10 0.93 -5.92
N PHE A 122 7.46 0.59 -4.80
CA PHE A 122 6.33 -0.34 -4.78
C PHE A 122 5.21 0.13 -5.70
N SER A 123 4.79 1.39 -5.54
CA SER A 123 3.68 1.97 -6.31
C SER A 123 3.99 2.05 -7.81
N LYS A 124 5.25 2.34 -8.16
CA LYS A 124 5.71 2.44 -9.55
C LYS A 124 5.85 1.09 -10.26
N VAL A 125 6.13 0.02 -9.51
CA VAL A 125 6.34 -1.34 -10.05
C VAL A 125 5.06 -2.18 -10.02
N SER A 126 4.10 -1.82 -9.18
CA SER A 126 2.79 -2.47 -9.13
C SER A 126 2.07 -2.35 -10.48
N ASN A 127 1.58 -3.48 -11.00
CA ASN A 127 0.69 -3.51 -12.17
C ASN A 127 -0.74 -3.11 -11.77
N ALA A 128 -1.15 -3.46 -10.55
CA ALA A 128 -2.44 -3.11 -9.97
C ALA A 128 -2.46 -1.64 -9.54
N LEU A 129 -3.66 -1.07 -9.37
CA LEU A 129 -3.84 0.20 -8.69
C LEU A 129 -3.28 0.12 -7.27
N VAL A 130 -2.70 1.22 -6.79
CA VAL A 130 -2.15 1.28 -5.43
C VAL A 130 -2.87 2.35 -4.65
N THR A 131 -3.32 2.01 -3.45
CA THR A 131 -3.83 2.94 -2.45
C THR A 131 -2.96 2.88 -1.20
N ASN A 132 -2.76 4.02 -0.54
CA ASN A 132 -1.97 4.09 0.68
C ASN A 132 -2.90 4.12 1.89
N LEU A 133 -2.63 3.24 2.86
CA LEU A 133 -3.35 3.23 4.14
C LEU A 133 -2.72 4.23 5.12
N PHE A 134 -1.40 4.14 5.30
CA PHE A 134 -0.59 5.14 6.01
C PHE A 134 0.89 4.97 5.63
N ASP A 135 1.65 6.05 5.76
CA ASP A 135 3.11 6.05 5.63
C ASP A 135 3.78 5.84 6.99
N LYS A 136 4.99 5.29 6.97
CA LYS A 136 5.71 5.03 8.20
C LYS A 136 6.25 6.31 8.82
N ASP A 137 5.76 6.64 10.00
CA ASP A 137 6.33 7.64 10.90
C ASP A 137 6.49 7.05 12.29
N PHE A 138 7.72 6.66 12.64
CA PHE A 138 8.02 6.09 13.94
C PHE A 138 7.93 7.09 15.08
N THR A 139 8.16 8.37 14.81
CA THR A 139 8.20 9.41 15.84
C THR A 139 6.80 9.85 16.25
N ASN A 140 5.85 9.83 15.31
CA ASN A 140 4.50 10.35 15.52
C ASN A 140 3.41 9.28 15.45
N ASN A 141 3.73 8.01 15.70
CA ASN A 141 2.78 6.90 15.63
C ASN A 141 2.02 6.83 14.29
N ASN A 142 2.72 7.12 13.17
CA ASN A 142 2.15 7.20 11.82
C ASN A 142 1.07 8.29 11.65
N ASN A 143 1.07 9.32 12.50
CA ASN A 143 0.18 10.48 12.38
C ASN A 143 0.90 11.68 11.71
N PRO A 144 0.66 11.94 10.41
CA PRO A 144 1.31 13.04 9.71
C PRO A 144 0.86 14.42 10.21
N GLU A 145 -0.32 14.57 10.82
CA GLU A 145 -0.77 15.87 11.35
C GLU A 145 0.13 16.36 12.48
N GLN A 146 0.62 15.44 13.32
CA GLN A 146 1.58 15.77 14.38
C GLN A 146 2.89 16.26 13.78
N ALA A 147 3.42 15.57 12.77
CA ALA A 147 4.65 15.99 12.09
C ALA A 147 4.52 17.38 11.44
N ILE A 148 3.35 17.71 10.90
CA ILE A 148 3.06 19.04 10.34
C ILE A 148 3.02 20.10 11.46
N ALA A 149 2.39 19.80 12.59
CA ALA A 149 2.34 20.72 13.73
C ALA A 149 3.74 21.02 14.30
N ASP A 150 4.64 20.04 14.31
CA ASP A 150 6.02 20.20 14.78
C ASP A 150 6.79 21.23 13.94
N ILE A 151 6.54 21.29 12.61
CA ILE A 151 7.23 22.23 11.72
C ILE A 151 6.52 23.58 11.56
N GLN A 152 5.25 23.69 11.94
CA GLN A 152 4.52 24.98 11.92
C GLN A 152 5.12 26.00 12.89
N ASN A 153 5.84 25.53 13.90
CA ASN A 153 6.42 26.35 14.97
C ASN A 153 7.95 26.55 14.82
N LEU A 154 8.53 26.17 13.68
CA LEU A 154 9.95 26.41 13.33
C LEU A 154 10.12 27.74 12.57
#